data_AF-A0A3D1VQG4-F1
#
_entry.id   AF-A0A3D1VQG4-F1
#
_cell.length_a   1.000
_cell.length_b   1.000
_cell.length_c   1.000
_cell.angle_alpha   90.00
_cell.angle_beta   90.00
_cell.angle_gamma   90.00
#
_symmetry.space_group_name_H-M   'P 1'
#
loop_
_entity.id
_entity.type
_entity.pdbx_description
1 polymer ?
#
loop_
_entity_poly.entity_id
_entity_poly.type
_entity_poly.pdbx_seq_one_letter_code
_entity_poly.pdbx_strand_id
1 'polypeptide(L)'
;MISNIFYFVVSSILLFQGLQLLGEKKSPLGTVPEEVGQSLEPSEWAGVFLITWSSLAIIVGLVALLTHQLAGALPLIKAANGFVLLVYSLWVVFKGRQVDVLTAPTPNEHDHH
;
A
#
# COMPACT_ATOMS: atom_id res chain seq x y z
N MET A 1 0.13 -26.24 3.47
CA MET A 1 0.58 -25.79 2.13
C MET A 1 -0.15 -24.53 1.65
N ILE A 2 -1.49 -24.53 1.56
CA ILE A 2 -2.30 -23.39 1.09
C ILE A 2 -2.01 -22.09 1.88
N SER A 3 -1.91 -22.16 3.21
CA SER A 3 -1.58 -20.99 4.05
C SER A 3 -0.23 -20.34 3.70
N ASN A 4 0.76 -21.11 3.24
CA ASN A 4 2.05 -20.57 2.82
C ASN A 4 1.94 -19.92 1.44
N ILE A 5 1.21 -20.55 0.52
CA ILE A 5 0.96 -19.98 -0.82
C ILE A 5 0.23 -18.63 -0.67
N PHE A 6 -0.85 -18.61 0.11
CA PHE A 6 -1.60 -17.37 0.37
C PHE A 6 -0.71 -16.28 0.98
N TYR A 7 0.15 -16.64 1.92
CA TYR A 7 1.11 -15.71 2.52
C TYR A 7 2.02 -15.05 1.50
N PHE A 8 2.65 -15.84 0.60
CA PHE A 8 3.52 -15.28 -0.44
C PHE A 8 2.75 -14.42 -1.44
N VAL A 9 1.55 -14.85 -1.84
CA VAL A 9 0.69 -14.08 -2.73
C VAL A 9 0.36 -12.71 -2.11
N VAL A 10 -0.05 -12.67 -0.84
CA VAL A 10 -0.32 -11.41 -0.13
C VAL A 10 0.92 -10.53 -0.06
N SER A 11 2.08 -11.08 0.31
CA SER A 11 3.33 -10.31 0.33
C SER A 11 3.69 -9.75 -1.04
N SER A 12 3.53 -10.54 -2.12
CA SER A 12 3.80 -10.08 -3.48
C SER A 12 2.84 -8.97 -3.93
N ILE A 13 1.55 -9.07 -3.58
CA ILE A 13 0.58 -8.01 -3.86
C ILE A 13 0.98 -6.72 -3.13
N LEU A 14 1.26 -6.80 -1.83
CA LEU A 14 1.65 -5.63 -1.04
C LEU A 14 2.96 -5.00 -1.56
N LEU A 15 3.93 -5.83 -1.97
CA LEU A 15 5.16 -5.35 -2.61
C LEU A 15 4.87 -4.58 -3.89
N PHE A 16 4.03 -5.14 -4.77
CA PHE A 16 3.68 -4.50 -6.03
C PHE A 16 2.91 -3.18 -5.81
N GLN A 17 1.98 -3.17 -4.86
CA GLN A 17 1.25 -1.96 -4.45
C GLN A 17 2.20 -0.89 -3.91
N GLY A 18 3.19 -1.28 -3.10
CA GLY A 18 4.20 -0.36 -2.60
C GLY A 18 5.05 0.25 -3.73
N LEU A 19 5.42 -0.56 -4.72
CA LEU A 19 6.13 -0.10 -5.91
C LEU A 19 5.29 0.86 -6.76
N GLN A 20 3.97 0.61 -6.90
CA GLN A 20 3.07 1.51 -7.60
C GLN A 20 2.99 2.87 -6.93
N LEU A 21 2.82 2.91 -5.61
CA LEU A 21 2.76 4.16 -4.84
C LEU A 21 4.05 4.97 -4.90
N LEU A 22 5.21 4.30 -4.91
CA LEU A 22 6.50 4.97 -5.04
C LEU A 22 6.79 5.40 -6.49
N GLY A 23 6.25 4.69 -7.47
CA GLY A 23 6.39 4.99 -8.89
C GLY A 23 5.38 6.02 -9.41
N GLU A 24 4.38 6.40 -8.61
CA GLU A 24 3.35 7.37 -8.96
C GLU A 24 3.95 8.79 -8.97
N LYS A 25 4.71 9.12 -10.02
CA LYS A 25 5.19 10.49 -10.23
C LYS A 25 3.99 11.40 -10.46
N LYS A 26 3.59 12.16 -9.43
CA LYS A 26 2.73 13.33 -9.61
C LYS A 26 3.50 14.34 -10.43
N SER A 27 3.22 14.41 -11.73
CA SER A 27 3.75 15.47 -12.59
C SER A 27 3.29 16.80 -11.98
N PRO A 28 4.21 17.65 -11.47
CA PRO A 28 3.79 18.89 -10.84
C PRO A 28 3.21 19.79 -11.94
N LEU A 29 1.96 20.21 -11.76
CA LEU A 29 1.26 21.16 -12.66
C LEU A 29 1.86 22.58 -12.65
N GLY A 30 3.10 22.74 -12.19
CA GLY A 30 3.80 24.01 -12.14
C GLY A 30 5.23 23.80 -11.66
N THR A 31 6.16 24.49 -12.31
CA THR A 31 7.60 24.51 -12.04
C THR A 31 7.90 24.88 -10.59
N VAL A 32 8.09 23.87 -9.72
CA VAL A 32 8.78 24.05 -8.44
C VAL A 32 10.15 23.37 -8.59
N PRO A 33 11.26 24.10 -8.40
CA PRO A 33 12.61 23.54 -8.56
C PRO A 33 12.82 22.32 -7.65
N GLU A 34 13.48 21.28 -8.18
CA GLU A 34 13.83 20.01 -7.51
C GLU A 34 14.66 20.18 -6.21
N GLU A 35 15.06 21.41 -5.88
CA GLU A 35 16.09 21.71 -4.88
C GLU A 35 15.53 22.03 -3.48
N VAL A 36 14.22 22.14 -3.31
CA VAL A 36 13.60 22.42 -2.01
C VAL A 36 13.12 21.12 -1.40
N GLY A 37 14.02 20.36 -0.78
CA GLY A 37 13.81 19.06 -0.10
C GLY A 37 12.36 18.72 0.21
N GLN A 38 11.63 18.23 -0.79
CA GLN A 38 10.23 17.87 -0.62
C GLN A 38 10.22 16.57 0.15
N SER A 39 9.89 16.67 1.44
CA SER A 39 9.51 15.54 2.27
C SER A 39 8.59 14.64 1.47
N LEU A 40 8.91 13.35 1.43
CA LEU A 40 8.06 12.33 0.82
C LEU A 40 6.60 12.54 1.24
N GLU A 41 5.70 12.48 0.28
CA GLU A 41 4.27 12.53 0.54
C GLU A 41 3.84 11.29 1.36
N PRO A 42 2.74 11.38 2.13
CA PRO A 42 2.25 10.24 2.91
C PRO A 42 2.01 8.96 2.08
N SER A 43 1.66 9.09 0.79
CA SER A 43 1.52 7.96 -0.15
C SER A 43 2.85 7.31 -0.49
N GLU A 44 3.90 8.10 -0.67
CA GLU A 44 5.24 7.59 -0.97
C GLU A 44 5.83 6.88 0.25
N TRP A 45 5.64 7.44 1.46
CA TRP A 45 5.99 6.78 2.72
C TRP A 45 5.24 5.44 2.91
N ALA A 46 3.95 5.40 2.58
CA ALA A 46 3.19 4.16 2.58
C ALA A 46 3.77 3.16 1.58
N GLY A 47 4.18 3.63 0.39
CA GLY A 47 4.88 2.84 -0.61
C GLY A 47 6.18 2.22 -0.09
N VAL A 48 7.06 3.04 0.51
CA VAL A 48 8.31 2.59 1.14
C VAL A 48 8.04 1.54 2.22
N PHE A 49 7.08 1.80 3.12
CA PHE A 49 6.70 0.85 4.17
C PHE A 49 6.25 -0.49 3.59
N LEU A 50 5.37 -0.48 2.59
CA LEU A 50 4.87 -1.70 1.95
C LEU A 50 6.00 -2.50 1.29
N ILE A 51 6.93 -1.82 0.62
CA ILE A 51 8.09 -2.47 -0.01
C ILE A 51 8.98 -3.11 1.06
N THR A 52 9.36 -2.37 2.09
CA THR A 52 10.24 -2.86 3.15
C THR A 52 9.61 -4.03 3.91
N TRP A 53 8.36 -3.88 4.34
CA TRP A 53 7.61 -4.90 5.06
C TRP A 53 7.43 -6.17 4.23
N SER A 54 6.99 -6.04 2.97
CA SER A 54 6.73 -7.20 2.11
C SER A 54 8.00 -7.94 1.75
N SER A 55 9.10 -7.22 1.51
CA SER A 55 10.40 -7.83 1.25
C SER A 55 10.88 -8.62 2.47
N LEU A 56 10.78 -8.05 3.68
CA LEU A 56 11.12 -8.73 4.92
C LEU A 56 10.24 -9.97 5.12
N ALA A 57 8.93 -9.86 4.91
CA ALA A 57 8.00 -10.97 5.01
C ALA A 57 8.37 -12.11 4.04
N ILE A 58 8.70 -11.80 2.79
CA ILE A 58 9.13 -12.81 1.81
C ILE A 58 10.41 -13.50 2.28
N ILE A 59 11.42 -12.75 2.71
CA ILE A 59 12.70 -13.31 3.20
C ILE A 59 12.45 -14.23 4.40
N VAL A 60 11.70 -13.78 5.40
CA VAL A 60 11.43 -14.59 6.59
C VAL A 60 10.61 -15.84 6.24
N GLY A 61 9.64 -15.72 5.33
CA GLY A 61 8.88 -16.87 4.84
C GLY A 61 9.75 -17.89 4.10
N LEU A 62 10.69 -17.42 3.27
CA LEU A 62 11.63 -18.27 2.55
C LEU A 62 12.58 -18.97 3.51
N VAL A 63 13.19 -18.24 4.45
CA VAL A 63 14.07 -18.81 5.48
C VAL A 63 13.33 -19.88 6.26
N ALA A 64 12.11 -19.60 6.71
CA ALA A 64 11.36 -20.55 7.50
C ALA A 64 10.90 -21.79 6.72
N LEU A 65 10.70 -21.67 5.41
CA LEU A 65 10.44 -22.84 4.54
C LEU A 65 11.69 -23.66 4.28
N LEU A 66 12.83 -23.00 4.01
CA LEU A 66 14.06 -23.67 3.57
C LEU A 66 14.84 -24.29 4.75
N THR A 67 14.90 -23.60 5.88
CA THR A 67 15.74 -23.99 7.03
C THR A 67 14.94 -24.50 8.23
N HIS A 68 13.60 -24.40 8.19
CA HIS A 68 12.69 -24.67 9.32
C HIS A 68 12.96 -23.82 10.58
N GLN A 69 13.89 -22.88 10.52
CA GLN A 69 14.11 -21.88 11.57
C GLN A 69 12.98 -20.84 11.52
N LEU A 70 12.69 -20.16 12.63
CA LEU A 70 11.63 -19.14 12.70
C LEU A 70 10.21 -19.66 12.44
N ALA A 71 9.99 -20.99 12.40
CA ALA A 71 8.66 -21.60 12.22
C ALA A 71 7.64 -21.15 13.28
N GLY A 72 8.09 -20.83 14.50
CA GLY A 72 7.24 -20.28 15.56
C GLY A 72 6.79 -18.83 15.34
N ALA A 73 7.53 -18.04 14.56
CA ALA A 73 7.19 -16.64 14.27
C ALA A 73 6.29 -16.47 13.04
N LEU A 74 6.26 -17.46 12.15
CA LEU A 74 5.45 -17.50 10.92
C LEU A 74 3.96 -17.17 11.13
N PRO A 75 3.26 -17.71 12.15
CA PRO A 75 1.86 -17.39 12.40
C PRO A 75 1.65 -15.90 12.68
N LEU A 76 2.54 -15.29 13.46
CA LEU A 76 2.47 -13.87 13.81
C LEU A 76 2.67 -13.00 12.57
N ILE A 77 3.66 -13.33 11.74
CA ILE A 77 3.97 -12.57 10.52
C ILE A 77 2.83 -12.71 9.51
N LYS A 78 2.22 -13.89 9.38
CA LYS A 78 1.02 -14.10 8.57
C LYS A 78 -0.15 -13.24 9.02
N ALA A 79 -0.41 -13.20 10.33
CA ALA A 79 -1.46 -12.36 10.91
C ALA A 79 -1.18 -10.87 10.64
N ALA A 80 0.05 -10.43 10.84
CA ALA A 80 0.48 -9.06 10.55
C ALA A 80 0.31 -8.72 9.06
N ASN A 81 0.66 -9.63 8.13
CA ASN A 81 0.43 -9.44 6.70
C ASN A 81 -1.06 -9.28 6.36
N GLY A 82 -1.91 -10.13 6.93
CA GLY A 82 -3.36 -10.01 6.76
C GLY A 82 -3.89 -8.68 7.29
N PHE A 83 -3.38 -8.21 8.43
CA PHE A 83 -3.74 -6.93 9.01
C PHE A 83 -3.28 -5.76 8.14
N VAL A 84 -2.03 -5.75 7.68
CA VAL A 84 -1.50 -4.72 6.75
C VAL A 84 -2.34 -4.67 5.48
N LEU A 85 -2.68 -5.83 4.90
CA LEU A 85 -3.53 -5.90 3.72
C LEU A 85 -4.92 -5.31 3.98
N LEU A 86 -5.53 -5.62 5.12
CA LEU A 86 -6.85 -5.09 5.48
C LEU A 86 -6.81 -3.57 5.66
N VAL A 87 -5.84 -3.05 6.41
CA VAL A 87 -5.66 -1.61 6.62
C VAL A 87 -5.41 -0.89 5.30
N TYR A 88 -4.54 -1.46 4.46
CA TYR A 88 -4.25 -0.90 3.13
C TYR A 88 -5.49 -0.89 2.24
N SER A 89 -6.25 -1.97 2.20
CA SER A 89 -7.48 -2.07 1.40
C SER A 89 -8.54 -1.07 1.85
N LEU A 90 -8.72 -0.89 3.16
CA LEU A 90 -9.60 0.14 3.70
C LEU A 90 -9.15 1.53 3.27
N TRP A 91 -7.84 1.82 3.39
CA TRP A 91 -7.28 3.10 2.97
C TRP A 91 -7.56 3.41 1.50
N VAL A 92 -7.36 2.44 0.60
CA VAL A 92 -7.65 2.57 -0.84
C VAL A 92 -9.14 2.85 -1.08
N VAL A 93 -10.05 2.15 -0.40
CA VAL A 93 -11.50 2.38 -0.52
C VAL A 93 -11.88 3.80 -0.08
N PHE A 94 -11.33 4.28 1.04
CA PHE A 94 -11.59 5.65 1.50
C PHE A 94 -11.01 6.70 0.56
N LYS A 95 -9.81 6.47 0.00
CA LYS A 95 -9.21 7.35 -1.01
C LYS A 95 -10.05 7.39 -2.29
N GLY A 96 -10.52 6.26 -2.78
CA GLY A 96 -11.44 6.20 -3.93
C GLY A 96 -12.71 7.00 -3.69
N ARG A 97 -13.33 6.85 -2.52
CA ARG A 97 -14.52 7.63 -2.15
C ARG A 97 -14.28 9.14 -2.09
N GLN A 98 -13.10 9.59 -1.65
CA GLN A 98 -12.76 11.02 -1.67
C GLN A 98 -12.72 11.56 -3.10
N VAL A 99 -12.19 10.79 -4.06
CA VAL A 99 -12.17 11.17 -5.47
C VAL A 99 -13.60 11.27 -6.01
N ASP A 100 -14.47 10.31 -5.74
CA ASP A 100 -15.86 10.33 -6.21
C ASP A 100 -16.63 11.56 -5.69
N VAL A 101 -16.44 11.94 -4.42
CA VAL A 101 -17.10 13.11 -3.81
C VAL A 101 -16.60 14.42 -4.44
N LEU A 102 -15.31 14.52 -4.76
CA LEU A 102 -14.73 15.73 -5.37
C LEU A 102 -15.10 15.88 -6.85
N THR A 103 -15.47 14.78 -7.51
CA THR A 103 -15.83 14.76 -8.95
C THR A 103 -17.35 14.83 -9.16
N ALA A 104 -18.15 14.71 -8.11
CA ALA A 104 -19.59 14.86 -8.19
C ALA A 104 -19.95 16.31 -8.59
N PRO A 105 -20.73 16.52 -9.67
CA PRO A 105 -21.16 17.86 -10.05
C PRO A 105 -22.01 18.44 -8.92
N THR A 106 -21.70 19.67 -8.50
CA THR A 106 -22.52 20.41 -7.54
C THR A 106 -23.96 20.46 -8.07
N PRO A 107 -24.98 20.08 -7.27
CA PRO A 107 -26.37 20.20 -7.68
C PRO A 107 -26.63 21.65 -8.08
N ASN A 108 -27.20 21.87 -9.27
CA ASN A 108 -27.64 23.19 -9.70
C ASN A 108 -28.69 23.72 -8.71
N GLU A 109 -28.28 24.54 -7.74
CA GLU A 109 -29.17 25.42 -7.00
C GLU A 109 -29.51 26.65 -7.85
N HIS A 110 -30.11 26.46 -9.03
CA HIS A 110 -30.66 27.57 -9.82
C HIS A 110 -31.96 27.12 -10.50
N ASP A 111 -32.93 26.71 -9.70
CA ASP A 111 -34.35 26.79 -10.05
C ASP A 111 -35.04 27.65 -8.99
N HIS A 112 -34.98 28.96 -9.21
CA HIS A 112 -35.89 29.90 -8.58
C HIS A 112 -36.77 30.51 -9.67
N HIS A 113 -38.06 30.19 -9.53
CA HIS A 113 -39.27 30.69 -10.19
C HIS A 113 -39.21 32.07 -10.84
#